data_AF-A0A963Y459-F1
#
_entry.id   AF-A0A963Y459-F1
#
_cell.length_a   1.000
_cell.length_b   1.000
_cell.length_c   1.000
_cell.angle_alpha   90.00
_cell.angle_beta   90.00
_cell.angle_gamma   90.00
#
_symmetry.space_group_name_H-M   'P 1'
#
loop_
_entity.id
_entity.type
_entity.pdbx_description
1 polymer ?
#
loop_
_entity_poly.entity_id
_entity_poly.type
_entity_poly.pdbx_seq_one_letter_code
_entity_poly.pdbx_strand_id
1 'polypeptide(L)'
;MPNVTHTLPAFTAQDALVAIMVTVSVSDESIRTSELVAIERQVNHLPVFADYDIDTIKEVAQTVYRLMEDDDGLDTLFAMVRDALPERLWETAYALACDVAAADGSLGQEELRLLAEVRHELNIDRLHAAAIERGARARHLTL
;
A
#
# COMPACT_ATOMS: atom_id res chain seq x y z
N MET A 1 -11.62 33.95 -4.26
CA MET A 1 -11.57 32.66 -3.52
C MET A 1 -10.12 32.44 -3.15
N PRO A 2 -9.74 32.33 -1.86
CA PRO A 2 -8.36 32.00 -1.53
C PRO A 2 -8.11 30.57 -2.04
N ASN A 3 -7.04 30.41 -2.81
CA ASN A 3 -6.55 29.13 -3.28
C ASN A 3 -6.02 28.40 -2.05
N VAL A 4 -6.80 27.48 -1.49
CA VAL A 4 -6.33 26.61 -0.41
C VAL A 4 -5.41 25.61 -1.09
N THR A 5 -4.11 25.90 -1.12
CA THR A 5 -3.11 24.89 -1.40
C THR A 5 -3.27 23.85 -0.30
N HIS A 6 -3.94 22.76 -0.59
CA HIS A 6 -4.12 21.67 0.35
C HIS A 6 -2.76 20.95 0.43
N THR A 7 -1.85 21.46 1.25
CA THR A 7 -0.57 20.81 1.50
C THR A 7 -0.88 19.49 2.18
N LEU A 8 -0.80 18.39 1.42
CA LEU A 8 -0.98 17.05 1.98
C LEU A 8 0.04 16.84 3.10
N PRO A 9 -0.35 16.16 4.20
CA PRO A 9 0.59 15.83 5.26
C PRO A 9 1.73 14.99 4.69
N ALA A 10 2.96 15.30 5.06
CA ALA A 10 4.12 14.51 4.67
C ALA A 10 4.06 13.14 5.36
N PHE A 11 4.25 12.06 4.59
CA PHE A 11 4.30 10.71 5.14
C PHE A 11 5.60 10.48 5.92
N THR A 12 5.50 9.78 7.04
CA THR A 12 6.63 9.02 7.57
C THR A 12 6.88 7.78 6.71
N ALA A 13 8.02 7.11 6.90
CA ALA A 13 8.28 5.85 6.22
C ALA A 13 7.22 4.78 6.51
N GLN A 14 6.66 4.75 7.74
CA GLN A 14 5.61 3.82 8.11
C GLN A 14 4.26 4.21 7.48
N ASP A 15 3.93 5.51 7.43
CA ASP A 15 2.74 6.00 6.72
C ASP A 15 2.79 5.62 5.25
N ALA A 16 3.96 5.71 4.61
CA ALA A 16 4.12 5.32 3.20
C ALA A 16 3.85 3.82 2.97
N LEU A 17 4.27 2.95 3.90
CA LEU A 17 3.96 1.52 3.83
C LEU A 17 2.46 1.26 4.01
N VAL A 18 1.81 1.95 4.96
CA VAL A 18 0.37 1.86 5.16
C VAL A 18 -0.39 2.42 3.96
N ALA A 19 0.06 3.52 3.38
CA ALA A 19 -0.54 4.14 2.21
C ALA A 19 -0.57 3.14 1.05
N ILE A 20 0.57 2.50 0.73
CA ILE A 20 0.65 1.47 -0.32
C ILE A 20 -0.33 0.31 -0.06
N MET A 21 -0.41 -0.17 1.18
CA MET A 21 -1.37 -1.22 1.55
C MET A 21 -2.83 -0.77 1.33
N VAL A 22 -3.18 0.45 1.77
CA VAL A 22 -4.54 1.00 1.59
C VAL A 22 -4.87 1.24 0.13
N THR A 23 -3.93 1.78 -0.67
CA THR A 23 -4.11 2.01 -2.11
C THR A 23 -4.52 0.74 -2.83
N VAL A 24 -3.91 -0.40 -2.48
CA VAL A 24 -4.27 -1.71 -3.02
C VAL A 24 -5.71 -2.09 -2.70
N SER A 25 -6.12 -1.92 -1.44
CA SER A 25 -7.48 -2.25 -0.99
C SER A 25 -8.58 -1.34 -1.56
N VAL A 26 -8.27 -0.10 -1.93
CA VAL A 26 -9.29 0.83 -2.49
C VAL A 26 -9.43 0.74 -4.02
N SER A 27 -8.64 -0.12 -4.67
CA SER A 27 -8.55 -0.16 -6.14
C SER A 27 -9.83 -0.62 -6.86
N ASP A 28 -10.74 -1.34 -6.18
CA ASP A 28 -12.02 -1.82 -6.74
C ASP A 28 -13.26 -1.01 -6.26
N GLU A 29 -13.04 0.22 -5.78
CA GLU A 29 -14.04 1.12 -5.17
C GLU A 29 -14.62 0.64 -3.82
N SER A 30 -14.27 -0.56 -3.32
CA SER A 30 -14.76 -1.07 -2.03
C SER A 30 -13.73 -1.90 -1.24
N ILE A 31 -13.18 -1.33 -0.16
CA ILE A 31 -12.31 -2.11 0.74
C ILE A 31 -13.07 -3.29 1.34
N ARG A 32 -12.50 -4.50 1.20
CA ARG A 32 -13.05 -5.70 1.82
C ARG A 32 -12.60 -5.82 3.27
N THR A 33 -13.44 -6.41 4.12
CA THR A 33 -13.09 -6.64 5.53
C THR A 33 -11.83 -7.51 5.68
N SER A 34 -11.62 -8.48 4.79
CA SER A 34 -10.42 -9.33 4.77
C SER A 34 -9.14 -8.53 4.53
N GLU A 35 -9.17 -7.55 3.63
CA GLU A 35 -8.03 -6.67 3.34
C GLU A 35 -7.73 -5.74 4.51
N LEU A 36 -8.76 -5.14 5.11
CA LEU A 36 -8.59 -4.30 6.30
C LEU A 36 -7.95 -5.09 7.45
N VAL A 37 -8.42 -6.33 7.69
CA VAL A 37 -7.83 -7.23 8.69
C VAL A 37 -6.39 -7.60 8.33
N ALA A 38 -6.08 -7.77 7.04
CA ALA A 38 -4.71 -8.03 6.59
C ALA A 38 -3.78 -6.83 6.84
N ILE A 39 -4.25 -5.60 6.63
CA ILE A 39 -3.53 -4.36 6.95
C ILE A 39 -3.23 -4.30 8.44
N GLU A 40 -4.26 -4.41 9.28
CA GLU A 40 -4.12 -4.37 10.75
C GLU A 40 -3.18 -5.45 11.26
N ARG A 41 -3.27 -6.69 10.74
CA ARG A 41 -2.38 -7.79 11.12
C ARG A 41 -0.93 -7.48 10.79
N GLN A 42 -0.66 -6.89 9.64
CA GLN A 42 0.71 -6.55 9.22
C GLN A 42 1.29 -5.43 10.09
N VAL A 43 0.51 -4.39 10.36
CA VAL A 43 0.91 -3.28 11.24
C VAL A 43 1.17 -3.77 12.67
N ASN A 44 0.33 -4.64 13.21
CA ASN A 44 0.47 -5.13 14.59
C ASN A 44 1.64 -6.11 14.82
N HIS A 45 2.19 -6.73 13.78
CA HIS A 45 3.11 -7.87 13.95
C HIS A 45 4.45 -7.72 13.25
N LEU A 46 4.60 -6.81 12.29
CA LEU A 46 5.86 -6.66 11.58
C LEU A 46 6.78 -5.66 12.28
N PRO A 47 8.09 -5.97 12.40
CA PRO A 47 9.03 -5.15 13.16
C PRO A 47 9.21 -3.75 12.58
N VAL A 48 8.90 -3.54 11.30
CA VAL A 48 8.95 -2.21 10.67
C VAL A 48 7.94 -1.24 11.27
N PHE A 49 6.89 -1.74 11.93
CA PHE A 49 5.84 -0.97 12.59
C PHE A 49 5.95 -0.96 14.13
N ALA A 50 7.08 -1.38 14.71
CA ALA A 50 7.21 -1.55 16.17
C ALA A 50 6.86 -0.29 16.99
N ASP A 51 7.16 0.90 16.46
CA ASP A 51 6.89 2.20 17.10
C ASP A 51 5.74 2.97 16.41
N TYR A 52 4.96 2.31 15.55
CA TYR A 52 3.90 2.95 14.78
C TYR A 52 2.61 3.08 15.61
N ASP A 53 1.97 4.25 15.54
CA ASP A 53 0.65 4.45 16.14
C ASP A 53 -0.44 3.92 15.19
N ILE A 54 -1.15 2.87 15.62
CA ILE A 54 -2.17 2.22 14.79
C ILE A 54 -3.35 3.15 14.48
N ASP A 55 -3.63 4.13 15.35
CA ASP A 55 -4.70 5.09 15.12
C ASP A 55 -4.42 5.98 13.89
N THR A 56 -3.13 6.13 13.52
CA THR A 56 -2.68 6.87 12.32
C THR A 56 -3.13 6.21 11.01
N ILE A 57 -3.47 4.91 10.99
CA ILE A 57 -3.98 4.22 9.79
C ILE A 57 -5.19 4.97 9.21
N LYS A 58 -6.08 5.49 10.07
CA LYS A 58 -7.29 6.19 9.62
C LYS A 58 -6.96 7.49 8.89
N GLU A 59 -5.96 8.23 9.35
CA GLU A 59 -5.51 9.49 8.74
C GLU A 59 -4.82 9.24 7.39
N VAL A 60 -4.00 8.18 7.32
CA VAL A 60 -3.37 7.73 6.08
C VAL A 60 -4.44 7.30 5.08
N ALA A 61 -5.41 6.48 5.50
CA ALA A 61 -6.48 6.03 4.62
C ALA A 61 -7.32 7.20 4.07
N GLN A 62 -7.68 8.18 4.91
CA GLN A 62 -8.36 9.40 4.45
C GLN A 62 -7.53 10.20 3.44
N THR A 63 -6.22 10.20 3.59
CA THR A 63 -5.33 10.85 2.63
C THR A 63 -5.28 10.09 1.31
N VAL A 64 -5.19 8.76 1.35
CA VAL A 64 -5.27 7.92 0.14
C VAL A 64 -6.61 8.12 -0.56
N TYR A 65 -7.74 8.09 0.15
CA TYR A 65 -9.06 8.30 -0.47
C TYR A 65 -9.16 9.64 -1.22
N ARG A 66 -8.71 10.73 -0.60
CA ARG A 66 -8.70 12.04 -1.26
C ARG A 66 -7.81 12.09 -2.48
N LEU A 67 -6.70 11.36 -2.47
CA LEU A 67 -5.84 11.22 -3.63
C LEU A 67 -6.54 10.41 -4.72
N MET A 68 -7.21 9.31 -4.39
CA MET A 68 -7.90 8.50 -5.41
C MET A 68 -9.11 9.20 -6.06
N GLU A 69 -9.63 10.28 -5.47
CA GLU A 69 -10.64 11.15 -6.08
C GLU A 69 -10.06 12.14 -7.11
N ASP A 70 -8.73 12.30 -7.17
CA ASP A 70 -8.03 13.21 -8.08
C ASP A 70 -7.47 12.44 -9.29
N ASP A 71 -7.58 13.04 -10.49
CA ASP A 71 -7.10 12.45 -11.76
C ASP A 71 -5.58 12.14 -11.71
N ASP A 72 -4.78 12.97 -11.03
CA ASP A 72 -3.32 12.82 -10.87
C ASP A 72 -2.92 12.28 -9.48
N GLY A 73 -3.89 11.80 -8.70
CA GLY A 73 -3.66 11.51 -7.29
C GLY A 73 -2.80 10.27 -7.03
N LEU A 74 -2.83 9.28 -7.93
CA LEU A 74 -1.98 8.11 -7.82
C LEU A 74 -0.49 8.44 -8.05
N ASP A 75 -0.19 9.28 -9.03
CA ASP A 75 1.17 9.80 -9.26
C ASP A 75 1.65 10.62 -8.06
N THR A 76 0.76 11.42 -7.48
CA THR A 76 1.04 12.19 -6.26
C THR A 76 1.33 11.27 -5.08
N LEU A 77 0.55 10.19 -4.90
CA LEU A 77 0.78 9.18 -3.87
C LEU A 77 2.16 8.54 -4.01
N PHE A 78 2.54 8.12 -5.22
CA PHE A 78 3.84 7.52 -5.46
C PHE A 78 4.99 8.50 -5.23
N ALA A 79 4.82 9.79 -5.56
CA ALA A 79 5.79 10.82 -5.21
C ALA A 79 5.97 10.96 -3.70
N MET A 80 4.88 10.98 -2.93
CA MET A 80 4.92 11.03 -1.46
C MET A 80 5.59 9.78 -0.87
N VAL A 81 5.28 8.60 -1.40
CA VAL A 81 5.90 7.34 -0.95
C VAL A 81 7.41 7.34 -1.22
N ARG A 82 7.85 7.77 -2.40
CA ARG A 82 9.29 7.83 -2.73
C ARG A 82 10.05 8.83 -1.85
N ASP A 83 9.44 9.95 -1.51
CA ASP A 83 10.06 10.96 -0.65
C ASP A 83 10.21 10.46 0.79
N ALA A 84 9.21 9.72 1.29
CA ALA A 84 9.16 9.24 2.67
C ALA A 84 9.88 7.91 2.92
N LEU A 85 9.91 7.00 1.93
CA LEU A 85 10.30 5.61 2.11
C LEU A 85 11.75 5.35 1.62
N PRO A 86 12.68 4.97 2.51
CA PRO A 86 14.04 4.59 2.11
C PRO A 86 14.04 3.43 1.12
N GLU A 87 14.90 3.48 0.09
CA GLU A 87 14.99 2.47 -0.98
C GLU A 87 15.12 1.02 -0.47
N ARG A 88 15.83 0.82 0.64
CA ARG A 88 15.98 -0.51 1.29
C ARG A 88 14.66 -1.13 1.77
N LEU A 89 13.57 -0.37 1.82
CA LEU A 89 12.23 -0.81 2.22
C LEU A 89 11.24 -0.89 1.04
N TRP A 90 11.66 -0.61 -0.19
CA TRP A 90 10.78 -0.68 -1.35
C TRP A 90 10.24 -2.11 -1.59
N GLU A 91 11.08 -3.13 -1.43
CA GLU A 91 10.64 -4.53 -1.44
C GLU A 91 9.70 -4.87 -0.28
N THR A 92 9.84 -4.17 0.86
CA THR A 92 8.91 -4.31 1.98
C THR A 92 7.54 -3.77 1.60
N ALA A 93 7.46 -2.55 1.05
CA ALA A 93 6.21 -1.98 0.56
C ALA A 93 5.51 -2.91 -0.44
N TYR A 94 6.26 -3.44 -1.40
CA TYR A 94 5.72 -4.35 -2.40
C TYR A 94 5.23 -5.66 -1.79
N ALA A 95 5.97 -6.24 -0.85
CA ALA A 95 5.56 -7.45 -0.16
C ALA A 95 4.27 -7.26 0.66
N LEU A 96 4.14 -6.12 1.35
CA LEU A 96 2.93 -5.78 2.10
C LEU A 96 1.72 -5.66 1.17
N ALA A 97 1.87 -4.95 0.05
CA ALA A 97 0.83 -4.82 -0.97
C ALA A 97 0.39 -6.18 -1.53
N CYS A 98 1.34 -7.08 -1.85
CA CYS A 98 1.02 -8.43 -2.31
C CYS A 98 0.27 -9.26 -1.26
N ASP A 99 0.61 -9.12 0.03
CA ASP A 99 -0.08 -9.83 1.11
C ASP A 99 -1.50 -9.29 1.33
N VAL A 100 -1.72 -7.97 1.19
CA VAL A 100 -3.06 -7.37 1.24
C VAL A 100 -3.93 -7.83 0.07
N ALA A 101 -3.43 -7.74 -1.16
CA ALA A 101 -4.17 -8.16 -2.35
C ALA A 101 -4.50 -9.67 -2.36
N ALA A 102 -3.70 -10.48 -1.66
CA ALA A 102 -3.95 -11.92 -1.56
C ALA A 102 -4.89 -12.30 -0.39
N ALA A 103 -5.35 -11.34 0.42
CA ALA A 103 -6.00 -11.60 1.71
C ALA A 103 -7.29 -12.42 1.60
N ASP A 104 -8.06 -12.27 0.52
CA ASP A 104 -9.30 -13.00 0.29
C ASP A 104 -9.14 -14.27 -0.57
N GLY A 105 -7.91 -14.55 -1.02
CA GLY A 105 -7.56 -15.72 -1.81
C GLY A 105 -7.71 -15.57 -3.33
N SER A 106 -8.15 -14.41 -3.82
CA SER A 106 -8.24 -14.12 -5.26
C SER A 106 -7.72 -12.73 -5.61
N LEU A 107 -6.94 -12.62 -6.69
CA LEU A 107 -6.50 -11.33 -7.22
C LEU A 107 -7.32 -10.97 -8.46
N GLY A 108 -7.97 -9.81 -8.41
CA GLY A 108 -8.65 -9.16 -9.52
C GLY A 108 -7.69 -8.49 -10.51
N GLN A 109 -8.20 -8.09 -11.67
CA GLN A 109 -7.38 -7.42 -12.68
C GLN A 109 -6.94 -6.01 -12.27
N GLU A 110 -7.74 -5.31 -11.48
CA GLU A 110 -7.44 -3.96 -10.98
C GLU A 110 -6.28 -4.01 -9.98
N GLU A 111 -6.33 -4.92 -9.01
CA GLU A 111 -5.23 -5.17 -8.07
C GLU A 111 -3.95 -5.59 -8.79
N LEU A 112 -4.03 -6.47 -9.79
CA LEU A 112 -2.86 -6.87 -10.59
C LEU A 112 -2.24 -5.71 -11.35
N ARG A 113 -3.05 -4.77 -11.87
CA ARG A 113 -2.55 -3.55 -12.52
C ARG A 113 -1.87 -2.65 -11.51
N LEU A 114 -2.52 -2.41 -10.38
CA LEU A 114 -1.95 -1.56 -9.33
C LEU A 114 -0.65 -2.15 -8.75
N LEU A 115 -0.58 -3.46 -8.51
CA LEU A 115 0.66 -4.12 -8.11
C LEU A 115 1.75 -3.97 -9.20
N ALA A 116 1.40 -4.00 -10.48
CA ALA A 116 2.37 -3.75 -11.54
C ALA A 116 2.91 -2.31 -11.52
N GLU A 117 2.07 -1.33 -11.18
CA GLU A 117 2.45 0.07 -11.01
C GLU A 117 3.33 0.26 -9.77
N VAL A 118 2.95 -0.28 -8.60
CA VAL A 118 3.80 -0.24 -7.39
C VAL A 118 5.19 -0.82 -7.68
N ARG A 119 5.25 -1.95 -8.39
CA ARG A 119 6.52 -2.57 -8.80
C ARG A 119 7.36 -1.63 -9.67
N HIS A 120 6.72 -0.92 -10.60
CA HIS A 120 7.40 0.01 -11.51
C HIS A 120 7.90 1.25 -10.77
N GLU A 121 7.02 1.89 -10.01
CA GLU A 121 7.26 3.15 -9.28
C GLU A 121 8.31 3.01 -8.18
N LEU A 122 8.45 1.80 -7.62
CA LEU A 122 9.46 1.44 -6.64
C LEU A 122 10.63 0.63 -7.25
N ASN A 123 10.76 0.60 -8.59
CA ASN A 123 11.87 -0.02 -9.31
C ASN A 123 12.28 -1.42 -8.80
N ILE A 124 11.29 -2.28 -8.52
CA ILE A 124 11.53 -3.61 -7.98
C ILE A 124 11.97 -4.55 -9.11
N ASP A 125 13.11 -5.20 -8.93
CA ASP A 125 13.61 -6.16 -9.91
C ASP A 125 12.60 -7.30 -10.14
N ARG A 126 12.51 -7.78 -11.39
CA ARG A 126 11.53 -8.79 -11.79
C ARG A 126 11.70 -10.11 -11.03
N LEU A 127 12.93 -10.50 -10.70
CA LEU A 127 13.19 -11.73 -9.94
C LEU A 127 12.74 -11.57 -8.49
N HIS A 128 12.98 -10.41 -7.88
CA HIS A 128 12.57 -10.11 -6.52
C HIS A 128 11.05 -10.04 -6.41
N ALA A 129 10.40 -9.35 -7.33
CA ALA A 129 8.94 -9.29 -7.42
C ALA A 129 8.34 -10.70 -7.54
N ALA A 130 8.84 -11.53 -8.46
CA ALA A 130 8.35 -12.90 -8.63
C ALA A 130 8.52 -13.75 -7.35
N ALA A 131 9.62 -13.57 -6.61
CA ALA A 131 9.83 -14.26 -5.32
C ALA A 131 8.83 -13.79 -4.25
N ILE A 132 8.58 -12.49 -4.16
CA ILE A 132 7.60 -11.89 -3.25
C ILE A 132 6.19 -12.38 -3.55
N GLU A 133 5.73 -12.25 -4.81
CA GLU A 133 4.43 -12.71 -5.28
C GLU A 133 4.23 -14.21 -4.98
N ARG A 134 5.28 -15.02 -5.22
CA ARG A 134 5.25 -16.46 -4.94
C ARG A 134 5.09 -16.76 -3.45
N GLY A 135 5.75 -15.97 -2.60
CA GLY A 135 5.68 -16.06 -1.14
C GLY A 135 4.31 -15.64 -0.60
N ALA A 136 3.77 -14.52 -1.07
CA ALA A 136 2.43 -14.04 -0.72
C ALA A 136 1.37 -15.09 -1.08
N ARG A 137 1.42 -15.63 -2.31
CA ARG A 137 0.55 -16.73 -2.72
C ARG A 137 0.66 -17.94 -1.79
N ALA A 138 1.88 -18.35 -1.42
CA ALA A 138 2.07 -19.52 -0.57
C ALA A 138 1.46 -19.34 0.83
N ARG A 139 1.47 -18.13 1.39
CA ARG A 139 0.89 -17.81 2.71
C ARG A 139 -0.65 -17.79 2.71
N HIS A 140 -1.28 -17.53 1.57
CA HIS A 140 -2.72 -17.31 1.45
C HIS A 140 -3.48 -18.49 0.82
N LEU A 141 -2.81 -19.61 0.52
CA LEU A 141 -3.49 -20.84 0.10
C LEU A 141 -4.32 -21.43 1.26
N THR A 142 -5.58 -21.75 0.98
CA THR A 142 -6.51 -22.41 1.90
C THR A 142 -6.74 -23.88 1.50
N LEU A 143 -7.30 -24.69 2.42
CA LEU A 143 -7.60 -26.12 2.24
C LEU A 143 -9.07 -26.36 1.93
#